data_AF-A0A816FEM1-F1
#
_entry.id   AF-A0A816FEM1-F1
#
_cell.length_a   1.000
_cell.length_b   1.000
_cell.length_c   1.000
_cell.angle_alpha   90.00
_cell.angle_beta   90.00
_cell.angle_gamma   90.00
#
_symmetry.space_group_name_H-M   'P 1'
#
loop_
_entity.id
_entity.type
_entity.pdbx_description
1 polymer ?
#
loop_
_entity_poly.entity_id
_entity_poly.type
_entity_poly.pdbx_seq_one_letter_code
_entity_poly.pdbx_strand_id
1 'polypeptide(L)' 'MNILTLIKKELPDEKFYLFINRCIFSFLFLFVGLPLWYSTTSTYRAPLPYSRISTLASKSSDLTETNLTSFQTASSYEIL' A
#
# COMPACT_ATOMS: atom_id res chain seq x y z
N MET A 1 34.92 37.35 3.52
CA MET A 1 35.33 36.21 4.35
C MET A 1 34.42 35.04 4.01
N ASN A 2 34.92 33.93 3.46
CA ASN A 2 34.08 32.81 3.01
C ASN A 2 33.88 31.82 4.17
N ILE A 3 32.65 31.45 4.49
CA ILE A 3 32.31 30.59 5.64
C ILE A 3 33.03 29.23 5.55
N LEU A 4 33.23 28.73 4.32
CA LEU A 4 34.02 27.53 4.04
C LEU A 4 35.47 27.62 4.54
N THR A 5 36.08 28.80 4.44
CA THR A 5 37.48 29.01 4.88
C THR A 5 37.62 29.07 6.39
N LEU A 6 36.56 29.47 7.11
CA LEU A 6 36.53 29.50 8.58
C LEU A 6 36.38 28.08 9.16
N ILE A 7 35.48 27.27 8.59
CA ILE A 7 35.24 25.90 9.03
C ILE A 7 36.47 25.01 8.77
N LYS A 8 37.15 25.21 7.63
CA LYS A 8 38.38 24.47 7.31
C LYS A 8 39.54 24.78 8.27
N LYS A 9 39.56 25.97 8.89
CA LYS A 9 40.64 26.40 9.79
C LYS A 9 40.51 25.84 11.21
N GLU A 10 39.27 25.62 11.66
CA GLU A 10 38.95 25.08 12.99
C GLU A 10 39.02 23.54 13.06
N LEU A 11 38.94 22.84 11.93
CA LEU A 11 38.82 21.38 11.91
C LEU A 11 39.98 20.72 11.13
N PRO A 12 40.70 19.74 11.71
CA PRO A 12 41.78 19.03 11.02
C PRO A 12 41.25 18.32 9.77
N ASP A 13 42.02 18.34 8.67
CA ASP A 13 41.58 17.93 7.32
C ASP A 13 40.98 16.50 7.32
N GLU A 14 41.50 15.59 8.13
CA GLU A 14 41.01 14.21 8.29
C GLU A 14 39.54 14.12 8.78
N LYS A 15 39.11 15.04 9.65
CA LYS A 15 37.75 15.07 10.20
C LYS A 15 36.79 15.85 9.29
N PHE A 16 37.31 16.75 8.48
CA PHE A 16 36.53 17.54 7.54
C PHE A 16 35.88 16.66 6.47
N TYR A 17 36.61 15.67 5.94
CA TYR A 17 36.04 14.69 5.00
C TYR A 17 34.92 13.86 5.63
N LEU A 18 35.11 13.40 6.88
CA LEU A 18 34.08 12.66 7.61
C LEU A 18 32.82 13.51 7.84
N PHE A 19 33.00 14.80 8.16
CA PHE A 19 31.90 15.74 8.34
C PHE A 19 31.10 15.93 7.05
N ILE A 20 31.77 16.21 5.92
CA ILE A 20 31.11 16.36 4.62
C ILE A 20 30.39 15.07 4.24
N ASN A 21 31.02 13.90 4.42
CA ASN A 21 30.41 12.62 4.06
C ASN A 21 29.12 12.37 4.85
N ARG A 22 29.11 12.67 6.16
CA ARG A 22 27.90 12.57 6.99
C ARG A 22 26.80 13.54 6.52
N CYS A 23 27.15 14.76 6.14
CA CYS A 23 26.18 15.71 5.58
C CYS A 23 25.56 15.20 4.28
N ILE A 24 26.37 14.64 3.38
CA ILE A 24 25.90 14.07 2.09
C ILE A 24 24.96 12.89 2.33
N PHE A 25 25.34 11.94 3.19
CA PHE A 25 24.49 10.79 3.50
C PHE A 25 23.17 11.20 4.16
N SER A 26 23.20 12.18 5.07
CA SER A 26 21.99 12.72 5.69
C SER A 26 21.08 13.38 4.64
N PHE A 27 21.65 14.13 3.71
CA PHE A 27 20.91 14.76 2.62
C PHE A 27 20.29 13.72 1.68
N LEU A 28 21.05 12.71 1.28
CA LEU A 28 20.55 11.58 0.48
C LEU A 28 19.40 10.86 1.19
N PHE A 29 19.53 10.58 2.48
CA PHE A 29 18.47 9.94 3.25
C PHE A 29 17.22 10.82 3.33
N LEU A 30 17.37 12.14 3.47
CA LEU A 30 16.24 13.05 3.53
C LEU A 30 15.52 13.20 2.18
N PHE A 31 16.27 13.38 1.09
CA PHE A 31 15.70 13.69 -0.23
C PHE A 31 15.38 12.47 -1.06
N VAL A 32 16.00 11.32 -0.79
CA VAL A 32 15.69 10.05 -1.47
C VAL A 32 14.93 9.13 -0.53
N GLY A 33 15.38 9.00 0.72
CA GLY A 33 14.78 8.09 1.70
C GLY A 33 13.34 8.46 2.07
N LEU A 34 13.03 9.72 2.41
CA LEU A 34 11.65 10.12 2.72
C LEU A 34 10.68 9.90 1.55
N PRO A 35 10.93 10.39 0.32
CA PRO A 35 10.00 10.17 -0.78
C PRO A 35 9.90 8.70 -1.19
N LEU A 36 10.99 7.93 -1.09
CA LEU A 36 10.94 6.49 -1.34
C LEU A 36 10.12 5.76 -0.27
N TRP A 37 10.27 6.14 1.00
CA TRP A 37 9.47 5.62 2.11
C TRP A 37 8.00 5.99 1.94
N TYR A 38 7.70 7.22 1.56
CA TYR A 38 6.34 7.67 1.26
C TYR A 38 5.72 6.87 0.10
N SER A 39 6.48 6.63 -0.97
CA SER A 39 6.01 5.82 -2.11
C SER A 39 5.71 4.38 -1.70
N THR A 40 6.57 3.79 -0.86
CA THR A 40 6.42 2.39 -0.40
C THR A 40 5.30 2.22 0.63
N THR A 41 5.12 3.20 1.52
CA THR A 41 4.05 3.20 2.54
C THR A 41 2.73 3.76 2.03
N SER A 42 2.73 4.36 0.84
CA SER A 42 1.51 4.72 0.14
C SER A 42 0.66 3.47 0.01
N THR A 43 -0.40 3.42 0.81
CA THR A 43 -1.27 2.25 0.86
C THR A 43 -1.95 2.13 -0.49
N TYR A 44 -1.50 1.16 -1.29
CA TYR A 44 -2.20 0.75 -2.47
C TYR A 44 -3.57 0.22 -2.05
N ARG A 45 -4.59 1.09 -2.14
CA ARG A 45 -5.99 0.70 -2.02
C ARG A 45 -6.34 0.01 -3.32
N ALA A 46 -6.18 -1.31 -3.38
CA ALA A 46 -6.75 -2.09 -4.46
C ALA A 46 -8.26 -1.74 -4.53
N PRO A 47 -8.78 -1.28 -5.69
CA PRO A 47 -10.20 -1.06 -5.83
C PRO A 47 -10.91 -2.38 -5.52
N LEU A 48 -11.80 -2.35 -4.52
CA LEU A 48 -12.56 -3.54 -4.15
C LEU A 48 -13.32 -4.01 -5.40
N PRO A 49 -13.16 -5.27 -5.85
CA PRO A 49 -13.78 -5.74 -7.09
C PRO A 49 -15.28 -5.99 -6.88
N TYR A 50 -16.05 -4.91 -6.75
CA TYR A 50 -17.50 -4.94 -6.56
C TYR A 50 -18.21 -5.66 -7.71
N SER A 51 -17.66 -5.61 -8.92
CA SER A 51 -18.16 -6.37 -10.08
C SER A 51 -18.07 -7.89 -9.89
N ARG A 52 -17.07 -8.39 -9.17
CA ARG A 52 -16.98 -9.82 -8.82
C ARG A 52 -17.96 -10.14 -7.70
N ILE A 53 -18.02 -9.30 -6.67
CA ILE A 53 -18.91 -9.50 -5.51
C ILE A 53 -20.39 -9.53 -5.96
N SER A 54 -20.80 -8.65 -6.87
CA SER A 54 -22.18 -8.62 -7.38
C SER A 54 -22.55 -9.88 -8.15
N THR A 55 -21.62 -10.41 -8.96
CA THR A 55 -21.85 -11.67 -9.70
C THR A 55 -21.92 -12.91 -8.81
N LEU A 56 -21.17 -12.93 -7.71
CA LEU A 56 -21.24 -14.02 -6.74
C LEU A 56 -22.52 -13.92 -5.91
N ALA A 57 -22.92 -12.70 -5.50
CA ALA A 57 -24.16 -12.47 -4.77
C ALA A 57 -25.39 -12.88 -5.59
N SER A 58 -25.47 -12.47 -6.87
CA SER A 58 -26.59 -12.84 -7.75
C SER A 58 -26.68 -14.34 -8.01
N LYS A 59 -25.53 -15.03 -8.10
CA LYS A 59 -25.50 -16.49 -8.25
C LYS A 59 -25.99 -17.22 -6.99
N SER A 60 -25.67 -16.68 -5.80
CA SER A 60 -26.12 -17.28 -4.52
C SER A 60 -27.62 -17.14 -4.28
N SER A 61 -28.23 -16.02 -4.69
CA SER A 61 -29.68 -15.83 -4.60
C SER A 61 -30.44 -16.76 -5.54
N ASP A 62 -29.93 -16.93 -6.76
CA ASP A 62 -30.53 -17.80 -7.79
C ASP A 62 -30.46 -19.28 -7.37
N LEU A 63 -29.36 -19.70 -6.74
CA LEU A 63 -29.25 -21.03 -6.13
C LEU A 63 -30.21 -21.22 -4.94
N THR A 64 -30.49 -20.18 -4.15
CA THR A 64 -31.43 -20.30 -3.03
C THR A 64 -32.87 -20.40 -3.53
N GLU A 65 -33.23 -19.64 -4.57
CA GLU A 65 -34.56 -19.65 -5.19
C GLU A 65 -34.87 -20.97 -5.90
N THR A 66 -33.90 -21.54 -6.62
CA THR A 66 -34.02 -22.85 -7.29
C THR A 66 -34.17 -24.01 -6.29
N ASN A 67 -33.51 -23.94 -5.14
CA ASN A 67 -33.72 -24.92 -4.07
C ASN A 67 -35.12 -24.79 -3.47
N LEU A 68 -35.57 -23.58 -3.13
CA LEU A 68 -36.89 -23.38 -2.52
C LEU A 68 -38.04 -23.81 -3.45
N THR A 69 -37.92 -23.54 -4.74
CA THR A 69 -38.92 -23.92 -5.76
C THR A 69 -38.92 -25.43 -6.04
N SER A 70 -37.75 -26.08 -6.05
CA SER A 70 -37.68 -27.54 -6.17
C SER A 70 -38.22 -28.25 -4.93
N PHE A 71 -38.02 -27.72 -3.71
CA PHE A 71 -38.63 -28.26 -2.49
C PHE A 71 -40.15 -28.06 -2.44
N GLN A 72 -40.67 -26.93 -2.90
CA GLN A 72 -42.11 -26.68 -2.97
C GLN A 72 -42.80 -27.54 -4.03
N THR A 73 -42.20 -27.63 -5.22
CA THR A 73 -42.68 -28.53 -6.27
C THR A 73 -42.59 -29.98 -5.81
N ALA A 74 -41.56 -30.30 -5.01
CA ALA A 74 -41.38 -31.60 -4.42
C ALA A 74 -42.47 -31.99 -3.43
N SER A 75 -42.76 -31.09 -2.50
CA SER A 75 -43.81 -31.29 -1.52
C SER A 75 -45.21 -31.34 -2.15
N SER A 76 -45.42 -30.74 -3.32
CA SER A 76 -46.75 -30.63 -3.93
C SER A 76 -47.18 -31.90 -4.68
N TYR A 77 -46.25 -32.79 -5.06
CA TYR A 77 -46.57 -34.08 -5.68
C TYR A 77 -46.77 -35.22 -4.67
N GLU A 78 -46.37 -35.04 -3.40
CA GLU A 78 -46.58 -36.02 -2.31
C GLU A 78 -47.99 -35.92 -1.68
N ILE A 79 -48.79 -34.91 -2.06
CA ILE A 79 -50.13 -34.63 -1.50
C ILE A 79 -51.27 -35.02 -2.46
N LEU A 80 -50.96 -35.69 -3.58
CA LEU A 80 -51.93 -36.27 -4.53
C LEU A 80 -51.84 -37.80 -4.50
#